data_AF-A0A2V9YNV6-F1
#
_entry.id   AF-A0A2V9YNV6-F1
#
_cell.length_a   1.000
_cell.length_b   1.000
_cell.length_c   1.000
_cell.angle_alpha   90.00
_cell.angle_beta   90.00
_cell.angle_gamma   90.00
#
_symmetry.space_group_name_H-M   'P 1'
#
loop_
_entity.id
_entity.type
_entity.pdbx_description
1 polymer ?
#
loop_
_entity_poly.entity_id
_entity_poly.type
_entity_poly.pdbx_seq_one_letter_code
_entity_poly.pdbx_strand_id
1 'polypeptide(L)' 'MAAVANTDKMICPSCRVEMNHHCDKLVYTSHPQDAGQSDPNLGGIIEEFHTCPKCGGGASRHA' A
#
# COMPACT_ATOMS: atom_id res chain seq x y z
N MET A 1 -10.18 4.66 -13.77
CA MET A 1 -10.93 4.69 -12.49
C MET A 1 -9.93 5.12 -11.45
N ALA A 2 -10.18 6.22 -10.72
CA ALA A 2 -9.25 6.69 -9.70
C ALA A 2 -9.16 5.67 -8.57
N ALA A 3 -7.95 5.29 -8.15
CA ALA A 3 -7.73 4.53 -6.93
C ALA A 3 -8.36 5.32 -5.77
N VAL A 4 -9.30 4.69 -5.07
CA VAL A 4 -10.02 5.31 -3.97
C VAL A 4 -9.21 5.05 -2.73
N ALA A 5 -8.36 6.01 -2.35
CA ALA A 5 -7.46 5.89 -1.20
C ALA A 5 -8.21 5.29 0.00
N ASN A 6 -7.74 4.13 0.44
CA ASN A 6 -8.35 3.43 1.57
C ASN A 6 -8.17 4.26 2.86
N THR A 7 -9.27 4.83 3.35
CA THR A 7 -9.26 5.67 4.55
C THR A 7 -9.16 4.88 5.86
N ASP A 8 -9.24 3.54 5.81
CA ASP A 8 -9.07 2.71 6.98
C ASP A 8 -7.62 2.75 7.48
N LYS A 9 -7.50 2.98 8.79
CA LYS A 9 -6.22 3.03 9.49
C LYS A 9 -5.57 1.66 9.50
N MET A 10 -4.30 1.58 9.10
CA MET A 10 -3.53 0.33 9.24
C MET A 10 -3.11 0.15 10.70
N ILE A 11 -3.43 -1.03 11.28
CA ILE A 11 -3.09 -1.36 12.67
C ILE A 11 -1.95 -2.37 12.70
N CYS A 12 -0.91 -2.07 13.49
CA CYS A 12 0.22 -2.99 13.66
C CYS A 12 -0.26 -4.28 14.35
N PRO A 13 -0.03 -5.47 13.77
CA PRO A 13 -0.50 -6.73 14.36
C PRO A 13 0.20 -7.06 15.68
N SER A 14 1.45 -6.61 15.86
CA SER A 14 2.24 -6.84 17.08
C SER A 14 1.96 -5.81 18.17
N CYS A 15 1.91 -4.52 17.82
CA CYS A 15 1.78 -3.44 18.81
C CYS A 15 0.35 -2.97 19.04
N ARG A 16 -0.58 -3.33 18.15
CA ARG A 16 -1.99 -2.91 18.17
C ARG A 16 -2.20 -1.39 18.17
N VAL A 17 -1.24 -0.65 17.61
CA VAL A 17 -1.32 0.81 17.41
C VAL A 17 -1.47 1.13 15.93
N GLU A 18 -2.00 2.30 15.64
CA GLU A 18 -2.04 2.87 14.29
C GLU A 18 -0.62 3.01 13.72
N MET A 19 -0.47 2.59 12.47
CA MET A 19 0.76 2.72 11.70
C MET A 19 0.72 4.03 10.91
N ASN A 20 1.87 4.69 10.80
CA ASN A 20 1.99 5.93 10.05
C ASN A 20 2.06 5.62 8.56
N HIS A 21 1.21 6.25 7.74
CA HIS A 21 1.40 6.31 6.30
C HIS A 21 2.71 7.06 6.01
N HIS A 22 3.65 6.38 5.36
CA HIS A 22 4.99 6.91 5.16
C HIS A 22 5.22 7.35 3.72
N CYS A 23 4.73 6.57 2.76
CA CYS A 23 4.79 6.91 1.35
C CYS A 23 3.83 6.05 0.52
N ASP A 24 3.57 6.52 -0.69
CA ASP A 24 2.99 5.72 -1.76
C ASP A 24 4.09 5.32 -2.74
N LYS A 25 4.08 4.06 -3.16
CA LYS A 25 5.03 3.54 -4.15
C LYS A 25 4.29 2.96 -5.35
N LEU A 26 4.85 3.19 -6.54
CA LEU A 26 4.42 2.50 -7.75
C LEU A 26 5.13 1.14 -7.83
N VAL A 27 4.36 0.07 -7.83
CA VAL A 27 4.84 -1.29 -8.03
C VAL A 27 4.51 -1.72 -9.45
N TYR A 28 5.55 -1.89 -10.27
CA TYR A 28 5.38 -2.36 -11.63
C TYR A 28 4.92 -3.81 -11.64
N THR A 29 3.85 -4.08 -12.39
CA THR A 29 3.34 -5.44 -12.56
C THR A 29 4.19 -6.17 -13.58
N SER A 30 5.01 -7.11 -13.12
CA SER A 30 5.84 -7.96 -14.00
C SER A 30 5.15 -9.29 -14.35
N HIS A 31 4.02 -9.62 -13.71
CA HIS A 31 3.26 -10.84 -13.94
C HIS A 31 1.90 -10.56 -14.60
N PRO A 32 1.48 -11.36 -15.61
CA PRO A 32 0.22 -11.14 -16.34
C PRO A 32 -1.05 -11.17 -15.46
N GLN A 33 -0.99 -11.86 -14.33
CA GLN A 33 -2.08 -11.98 -13.36
C GLN A 33 -2.36 -10.66 -12.59
N ASP A 34 -1.39 -9.74 -12.59
CA ASP A 34 -1.52 -8.44 -11.92
C ASP A 34 -2.00 -7.34 -12.89
N ALA A 35 -2.05 -7.63 -14.20
CA ALA A 35 -2.42 -6.69 -15.26
C ALA A 35 -3.87 -6.17 -15.16
N GLY A 36 -4.75 -6.92 -14.48
CA GLY A 36 -6.13 -6.48 -14.22
C GLY A 36 -6.26 -5.39 -13.16
N GLN A 37 -5.21 -5.19 -12.34
CA GLN A 37 -5.18 -4.22 -11.24
C GLN A 37 -4.24 -3.03 -11.51
N SER A 38 -3.42 -3.09 -12.56
CA SER A 38 -2.50 -2.02 -12.93
C SER A 38 -3.22 -0.79 -13.50
N ASP A 39 -2.82 0.41 -13.08
CA ASP A 39 -3.22 1.64 -13.73
C ASP A 39 -2.57 1.71 -15.13
N PRO A 40 -3.36 1.84 -16.22
CA PRO A 40 -2.84 1.81 -17.58
C PRO A 40 -1.94 3.00 -17.92
N ASN A 41 -2.00 4.10 -17.16
CA ASN A 41 -1.14 5.27 -17.35
C ASN A 41 0.20 5.14 -16.60
N LEU A 42 0.24 4.33 -15.54
CA LEU A 42 1.43 4.16 -14.70
C LEU A 42 2.18 2.86 -15.01
N GLY A 43 1.50 1.87 -15.61
CA GLY A 43 2.07 0.54 -15.88
C GLY A 43 2.29 -0.30 -14.62
N GLY A 44 1.56 -0.01 -13.55
CA GLY A 44 1.73 -0.65 -12.25
C GLY A 44 0.60 -0.31 -11.27
N ILE A 45 0.74 -0.76 -10.03
CA ILE A 45 -0.22 -0.58 -8.94
C ILE A 45 0.39 0.39 -7.91
N ILE A 46 -0.41 1.32 -7.39
CA ILE A 46 0.01 2.15 -6.26
C ILE A 46 -0.19 1.36 -4.96
N GLU A 47 0.87 1.23 -4.19
CA GLU A 47 0.84 0.67 -2.84
C GLU A 47 1.19 1.71 -1.79
N GLU A 48 0.38 1.80 -0.76
CA GLU A 48 0.66 2.58 0.44
C GLU A 48 1.61 1.79 1.34
N PHE A 49 2.70 2.42 1.81
CA PHE A 49 3.61 1.84 2.79
C PHE A 49 3.45 2.52 4.14
N HIS A 50 3.24 1.70 5.16
CA HIS A 50 3.02 2.14 6.53
C HIS A 50 4.08 1.58 7.47
N THR A 51 4.47 2.35 8.47
CA THR A 51 5.45 1.93 9.48
C THR A 51 4.89 2.11 10.89
N CYS A 52 5.08 1.11 11.75
CA CYS A 52 4.67 1.17 13.15
C CYS A 52 5.62 2.07 13.95
N PRO A 53 5.12 3.12 14.62
CA PRO A 53 5.97 4.03 15.39
C PRO A 53 6.58 3.40 16.66
N LYS A 54 6.05 2.25 17.11
CA LYS A 54 6.50 1.59 18.35
C LYS A 54 7.58 0.55 18.13
N CYS A 55 7.48 -0.26 17.08
CA CYS A 55 8.42 -1.35 16.81
C CYS A 55 9.17 -1.23 15.49
N GLY A 56 8.85 -0.24 14.65
CA GLY A 56 9.48 -0.06 13.33
C GLY A 56 9.01 -1.05 12.26
N GLY A 57 8.05 -1.95 12.56
CA GLY A 57 7.53 -2.90 11.59
C GLY A 57 6.83 -2.20 10.41
N GLY A 58 7.13 -2.63 9.19
CA GLY A 58 6.54 -2.10 7.96
C GLY A 58 5.48 -3.03 7.37
N ALA A 59 4.48 -2.44 6.69
CA ALA A 59 3.48 -3.17 5.92
C ALA A 59 2.99 -2.33 4.73
N SER A 60 2.50 -3.01 3.69
CA SER A 60 1.94 -2.37 2.50
C SER A 60 0.57 -2.91 2.15
N ARG A 61 -0.22 -2.09 1.45
CA ARG A 61 -1.50 -2.47 0.84
C ARG A 61 -1.71 -1.68 -0.45
N HIS A 62 -2.57 -2.19 -1.33
CA HIS A 62 -3.03 -1.44 -2.50
C HIS A 62 -3.82 -0.20 -2.06
N ALA A 63 -3.58 0.92 -2.74
CA ALA A 63 -4.28 2.19 -2.52
C ALA A 63 -5.68 2.22 -3.14
#